data_AF-A0A068UV67-F1
#
_entry.id   AF-A0A068UV67-F1
#
_cell.length_a   1.000
_cell.length_b   1.000
_cell.length_c   1.000
_cell.angle_alpha   90.00
_cell.angle_beta   90.00
_cell.angle_gamma   90.00
#
_symmetry.space_group_name_H-M   'P 1'
#
loop_
_entity.id
_entity.type
_entity.pdbx_description
1 polymer ?
#
loop_
_entity_poly.entity_id
_entity_poly.type
_entity_poly.pdbx_seq_one_letter_code
_entity_poly.pdbx_strand_id
1 'polypeptide(L)'
;MAVPVEEAIAALSTFSLEDDQPEVQGPGFWVSTERAATTSPVEYSDVAAYRLSLSEDSKAINQLNVLIQEGKEMGSVLYTYRSCVKALPQLPDSMKQSQAELYLETYQVLDLEMSRLREIQRWQASASSKA
;
A
#
# COMPACT_ATOMS: atom_id res chain seq x y z
N MET A 1 16.95 33.16 -48.41
CA MET A 1 17.06 32.47 -49.72
C MET A 1 16.26 31.20 -49.57
N ALA A 2 15.12 31.08 -50.26
CA ALA A 2 14.25 29.91 -50.12
C ALA A 2 14.84 28.76 -50.93
N VAL A 3 15.01 27.59 -50.31
CA VAL A 3 15.47 26.38 -51.00
C VAL A 3 14.38 25.97 -51.99
N PRO A 4 14.70 25.73 -53.28
CA PRO A 4 13.77 25.19 -54.26
C PRO A 4 13.12 23.90 -53.75
N VAL A 5 11.83 23.75 -54.00
CA VAL A 5 11.04 22.61 -53.48
C VAL A 5 11.61 21.28 -53.99
N GLU A 6 12.09 21.25 -55.22
CA GLU A 6 12.70 20.07 -55.83
C GLU A 6 13.99 19.64 -55.11
N GLU A 7 14.79 20.61 -54.66
CA GLU A 7 16.04 20.37 -53.94
C GLU A 7 15.77 19.87 -52.52
N ALA A 8 14.72 20.39 -51.87
CA ALA A 8 14.26 19.89 -50.57
C ALA A 8 13.71 18.45 -50.65
N ILE A 9 12.97 18.12 -51.72
CA ILE A 9 12.47 16.76 -51.96
C ILE A 9 13.63 15.79 -52.20
N ALA A 10 14.62 16.18 -53.01
CA ALA A 10 15.80 15.36 -53.25
C ALA A 10 16.60 15.11 -51.96
N ALA A 11 16.79 16.14 -51.13
CA ALA A 11 17.48 16.00 -49.85
C ALA A 11 16.77 15.03 -48.88
N LEU A 12 15.44 15.10 -48.79
CA LEU A 12 14.64 14.20 -47.98
C LEU A 12 14.70 12.75 -48.47
N SER A 13 14.83 12.53 -49.78
CA SER A 13 14.95 11.17 -50.34
C SER A 13 16.27 10.48 -50.01
N THR A 14 17.32 11.26 -49.73
CA THR A 14 18.65 10.75 -49.33
C THR A 14 18.86 10.71 -47.82
N PHE A 15 17.87 11.16 -47.05
CA PHE A 15 17.99 11.26 -45.60
C PHE A 15 17.78 9.88 -44.97
N SER A 16 18.86 9.30 -44.45
CA SER A 16 18.79 8.05 -43.69
C SER A 16 18.50 8.38 -42.23
N LEU A 17 17.39 7.86 -41.69
CA LEU A 17 17.11 7.90 -40.26
C LEU A 17 17.91 6.77 -39.60
N GLU A 18 18.57 7.04 -38.48
CA GLU A 18 19.25 6.00 -37.69
C GLU A 18 18.20 5.17 -36.93
N ASP A 19 18.36 3.85 -36.90
CA ASP A 19 17.38 2.91 -36.34
C ASP A 19 17.12 3.09 -34.83
N ASP A 20 18.04 3.73 -34.09
CA ASP A 20 17.93 4.00 -32.65
C ASP A 20 17.36 5.40 -32.33
N GLN A 21 16.50 5.94 -33.20
CA GLN A 21 15.78 7.17 -32.85
C GLN A 21 14.85 6.91 -31.65
N PRO A 22 14.90 7.78 -30.61
CA PRO A 22 13.96 7.67 -29.51
C PRO A 22 12.54 7.82 -30.06
N GLU A 23 11.63 6.96 -29.62
CA GLU A 23 10.22 7.05 -30.01
C GLU A 23 9.71 8.48 -29.76
N VAL A 24 9.33 9.15 -30.86
CA VAL A 24 8.83 10.55 -30.81
C VAL A 24 7.60 10.66 -29.91
N GLN A 25 6.87 9.57 -29.76
CA GLN A 25 5.76 9.45 -28.82
C GLN A 25 6.23 8.59 -27.64
N GLY A 26 6.31 9.20 -26.46
CA GLY A 26 6.42 8.43 -25.22
C GLY A 26 5.23 7.45 -25.08
N PRO A 27 5.34 6.45 -24.19
CA PRO A 27 4.27 5.49 -23.97
C PRO A 27 2.92 6.18 -23.83
N GLY A 28 1.89 5.65 -24.49
CA GLY A 28 0.54 6.22 -24.43
C GLY A 28 -0.04 6.13 -23.03
N PHE A 29 0.24 7.12 -22.19
CA PHE A 29 -0.33 7.20 -20.85
C PHE A 29 -1.75 7.75 -20.95
N TRP A 30 -2.70 7.04 -20.36
CA TRP A 30 -4.05 7.56 -20.19
C TRP A 30 -4.01 8.71 -19.17
N VAL A 31 -4.39 9.92 -19.58
CA VAL A 31 -4.58 11.03 -18.66
C VAL A 31 -5.92 10.83 -17.97
N SER A 32 -5.92 10.35 -16.73
CA SER A 32 -7.12 10.35 -15.89
C SER A 32 -7.31 11.72 -15.25
N THR A 33 -8.53 12.24 -15.29
CA THR A 33 -8.91 13.45 -14.54
C THR A 33 -9.43 13.01 -13.17
N GLU A 34 -8.51 12.65 -12.30
CA GLU A 34 -8.84 12.39 -10.89
C GLU A 34 -8.60 13.66 -10.08
N ARG A 35 -9.53 13.97 -9.17
CA ARG A 35 -9.45 15.17 -8.30
C ARG A 35 -8.26 15.13 -7.33
N ALA A 36 -7.62 13.98 -7.21
CA ALA A 36 -6.33 13.81 -6.56
C ALA A 36 -5.59 12.69 -7.29
N ALA A 37 -4.43 12.98 -7.87
CA ALA A 37 -3.51 11.94 -8.30
C ALA A 37 -2.83 11.41 -7.03
N THR A 38 -3.46 10.45 -6.35
CA THR A 38 -2.83 9.64 -5.27
C THR A 38 -2.36 8.27 -5.79
N THR A 39 -2.69 7.97 -7.04
CA THR A 39 -2.42 6.72 -7.75
C THR A 39 -1.47 7.02 -8.92
N SER A 40 -0.17 6.81 -8.69
CA SER A 40 0.84 6.85 -9.76
C SER A 40 1.21 5.42 -10.16
N PRO A 41 1.13 5.04 -11.44
CA PRO A 41 1.63 3.75 -11.93
C PRO A 41 3.12 3.50 -11.66
N VAL A 42 3.88 4.56 -11.40
CA VAL A 42 5.31 4.53 -11.09
C VAL A 42 5.61 4.98 -9.65
N GLU A 43 4.59 5.01 -8.79
CA GLU A 43 4.68 5.38 -7.36
C GLU A 43 5.46 6.68 -7.10
N TYR A 44 5.36 7.66 -8.01
CA TYR A 44 6.05 8.95 -7.89
C TYR A 44 7.59 8.83 -7.88
N SER A 45 8.16 7.73 -8.39
CA SER A 45 9.62 7.52 -8.48
C SER A 45 10.34 8.61 -9.29
N ASP A 46 9.64 9.24 -10.22
CA ASP A 46 10.09 10.33 -11.08
C ASP A 46 9.91 11.73 -10.45
N VAL A 47 9.26 11.85 -9.29
CA VAL A 47 9.02 13.14 -8.63
C VAL A 47 10.31 13.86 -8.27
N ALA A 48 11.43 13.16 -8.05
CA ALA A 48 12.73 13.81 -7.85
C ALA A 48 13.20 14.62 -9.08
N ALA A 49 12.79 14.24 -10.30
CA ALA A 49 13.11 14.96 -11.53
C ALA A 49 12.25 16.23 -11.69
N TYR A 50 11.03 16.21 -11.15
CA TYR A 50 10.12 17.33 -11.18
C TYR A 50 10.23 18.11 -9.87
N ARG A 51 10.97 19.23 -9.88
CA ARG A 51 11.16 20.16 -8.75
C ARG A 51 9.86 20.91 -8.39
N LEU A 52 8.82 20.15 -8.06
CA LEU A 52 7.47 20.62 -7.79
C LEU A 52 7.32 20.92 -6.31
N SER A 53 6.54 21.94 -5.98
CA SER A 53 6.15 22.31 -4.61
C SER A 53 5.29 21.26 -3.89
N LEU A 54 5.01 20.12 -4.54
CA LEU A 54 4.11 19.05 -4.09
C LEU A 54 4.85 17.83 -3.52
N SER A 55 6.19 17.88 -3.39
CA SER A 55 6.99 16.76 -2.89
C SER A 55 6.64 16.38 -1.43
N GLU A 56 6.29 17.37 -0.61
CA GLU A 56 5.88 17.16 0.78
C GLU A 56 4.51 16.47 0.85
N ASP A 57 3.56 16.92 0.04
CA ASP A 57 2.22 16.32 -0.07
C ASP A 57 2.30 14.86 -0.54
N SER A 58 3.13 14.57 -1.54
CA SER A 58 3.35 13.21 -2.03
C SER A 58 3.92 12.30 -0.93
N LYS A 59 4.88 12.81 -0.14
CA LYS A 59 5.43 12.07 1.00
C LYS A 59 4.36 11.80 2.07
N ALA A 60 3.52 12.79 2.38
CA ALA A 60 2.44 12.63 3.34
C ALA A 60 1.38 11.62 2.86
N ILE A 61 0.99 11.68 1.58
CA ILE A 61 0.08 10.71 0.95
C ILE A 61 0.63 9.29 1.04
N ASN A 62 1.92 9.09 0.75
CA ASN A 62 2.55 7.78 0.85
C ASN A 62 2.54 7.25 2.30
N GLN A 63 2.79 8.10 3.30
CA GLN A 63 2.68 7.72 4.70
C GLN A 63 1.26 7.33 5.10
N LEU A 64 0.24 8.04 4.60
CA LEU A 64 -1.16 7.69 4.83
C LEU A 64 -1.55 6.37 4.15
N ASN A 65 -1.05 6.10 2.95
CA ASN A 65 -1.29 4.84 2.25
C ASN A 65 -0.74 3.62 3.02
N VAL A 66 0.43 3.75 3.64
CA VAL A 66 0.97 2.71 4.52
C VAL A 66 0.03 2.45 5.71
N LEU A 67 -0.43 3.51 6.39
CA LEU A 67 -1.40 3.38 7.48
C LEU A 67 -2.71 2.72 7.04
N ILE A 68 -3.22 3.04 5.85
CA ILE A 68 -4.41 2.41 5.28
C ILE A 68 -4.18 0.91 5.07
N GLN A 69 -3.00 0.52 4.58
CA GLN A 69 -2.66 -0.88 4.34
C GLN A 69 -2.55 -1.67 5.65
N GLU A 70 -1.83 -1.14 6.64
CA GLU A 70 -1.76 -1.73 7.99
C GLU A 70 -3.17 -1.86 8.61
N GLY A 71 -4.02 -0.84 8.45
CA GLY A 71 -5.40 -0.86 8.94
C GLY A 71 -6.25 -1.96 8.31
N LYS A 72 -6.05 -2.28 7.03
CA LYS A 72 -6.71 -3.40 6.37
C LYS A 72 -6.26 -4.75 6.95
N GLU A 73 -4.98 -4.90 7.27
CA GLU A 73 -4.44 -6.10 7.90
C GLU A 73 -5.04 -6.30 9.30
N MET A 74 -5.05 -5.25 10.13
CA MET A 74 -5.69 -5.27 11.46
C MET A 74 -7.18 -5.58 11.36
N GLY A 75 -7.88 -4.99 10.37
CA GLY A 75 -9.28 -5.28 10.08
C GLY A 75 -9.53 -6.75 9.70
N SER A 76 -8.63 -7.36 8.94
CA SER A 76 -8.70 -8.78 8.59
C SER A 76 -8.58 -9.69 9.82
N VAL A 77 -7.67 -9.37 10.74
CA VAL A 77 -7.50 -10.09 12.01
C VAL A 77 -8.80 -10.04 12.82
N LEU A 78 -9.41 -8.87 12.97
CA LEU A 78 -10.68 -8.72 13.70
C LEU A 78 -11.84 -9.45 13.02
N TYR A 79 -11.91 -9.40 11.69
CA TYR A 79 -12.98 -10.07 10.94
C TYR A 79 -12.91 -11.60 11.04
N THR A 80 -11.70 -12.15 11.07
CA THR A 80 -11.46 -13.59 11.15
C THR A 80 -11.38 -14.12 12.58
N TYR A 81 -11.36 -13.23 13.58
CA TYR A 81 -11.34 -13.59 15.00
C TYR A 81 -12.58 -14.43 15.37
N ARG A 82 -12.34 -15.57 16.03
CA ARG A 82 -13.38 -16.44 16.57
C ARG A 82 -13.19 -16.61 18.07
N SER A 83 -14.29 -16.60 18.81
CA SER A 83 -14.26 -16.68 20.28
C SER A 83 -13.62 -17.97 20.78
N CYS A 84 -12.49 -17.86 21.48
CA CYS A 84 -11.84 -18.97 22.18
C CYS A 84 -12.69 -19.47 23.36
N VAL A 85 -13.48 -18.60 23.99
CA VAL A 85 -14.33 -18.94 25.16
C VAL A 85 -15.38 -19.99 24.81
N LYS A 86 -15.90 -19.97 23.58
CA LYS A 86 -16.87 -20.97 23.11
C LYS A 86 -16.29 -22.39 23.00
N ALA A 87 -14.97 -22.52 22.94
CA ALA A 87 -14.29 -23.81 22.87
C ALA A 87 -13.88 -24.35 24.24
N LEU A 88 -14.04 -23.56 25.32
CA LEU A 88 -13.63 -23.97 26.65
C LEU A 88 -14.65 -24.92 27.30
N PRO A 89 -14.21 -26.08 27.82
CA PRO A 89 -15.09 -27.00 28.52
C PRO A 89 -15.54 -26.41 29.86
N GLN A 90 -16.84 -26.52 30.14
CA GLN A 90 -17.39 -26.18 31.45
C GLN A 90 -17.21 -27.37 32.40
N LEU A 91 -16.29 -27.26 33.37
CA LEU A 91 -16.02 -28.31 34.35
C LEU A 91 -16.94 -28.18 35.58
N PRO A 92 -17.49 -29.29 36.10
CA PRO A 92 -18.18 -29.28 37.39
C PRO A 92 -17.21 -29.11 38.58
N ASP A 93 -17.71 -28.55 39.68
CA ASP A 93 -16.94 -28.21 40.91
C ASP A 93 -16.22 -29.38 41.58
N SER A 94 -16.55 -30.62 41.21
CA SER A 94 -15.92 -31.85 41.73
C SER A 94 -14.53 -32.13 41.14
N MET A 95 -14.12 -31.46 40.06
CA MET A 95 -12.83 -31.69 39.37
C MET A 95 -11.82 -30.54 39.54
N LYS A 96 -11.64 -30.04 40.77
CA LYS A 96 -10.78 -28.88 41.09
C LYS A 96 -9.32 -29.01 40.63
N GLN A 97 -8.74 -30.21 40.64
CA GLN A 97 -7.36 -30.43 40.19
C GLN A 97 -7.22 -30.29 38.66
N SER A 98 -8.15 -30.90 37.90
CA SER A 98 -8.22 -30.77 36.43
C SER A 98 -8.60 -29.35 35.99
N GLN A 99 -9.32 -28.62 36.84
CA GLN A 99 -9.70 -27.23 36.60
C GLN A 99 -8.47 -26.28 36.59
N ALA A 100 -7.49 -26.49 37.47
CA ALA A 100 -6.28 -25.65 37.48
C ALA A 100 -5.42 -25.83 36.22
N GLU A 101 -5.29 -27.07 35.75
CA GLU A 101 -4.58 -27.41 34.51
C GLU A 101 -5.30 -26.83 33.29
N LEU A 102 -6.63 -26.97 33.23
CA LEU A 102 -7.45 -26.36 32.18
C LEU A 102 -7.30 -24.83 32.13
N TYR A 103 -7.30 -24.15 33.29
CA TYR A 103 -7.13 -22.71 33.33
C TYR A 103 -5.74 -22.27 32.87
N LEU A 104 -4.71 -23.06 33.16
CA LEU A 104 -3.36 -22.77 32.70
C LEU A 104 -3.26 -22.88 31.17
N GLU A 105 -3.81 -23.95 30.58
CA GLU A 105 -3.87 -24.12 29.11
C GLU A 105 -4.70 -23.01 28.46
N THR A 106 -5.84 -22.68 29.06
CA THR A 106 -6.70 -21.58 28.61
C THR A 106 -5.95 -20.26 28.58
N TYR A 107 -5.17 -19.97 29.63
CA TYR A 107 -4.36 -18.75 29.71
C TYR A 107 -3.31 -18.71 28.60
N GLN A 108 -2.62 -19.83 28.35
CA GLN A 108 -1.60 -19.91 27.29
C GLN A 108 -2.18 -19.61 25.90
N VAL A 109 -3.37 -20.14 25.60
CA VAL A 109 -4.05 -19.87 24.32
C VAL A 109 -4.52 -18.41 24.25
N LEU A 110 -5.11 -17.89 25.32
CA LEU A 110 -5.64 -16.53 25.35
C LEU A 110 -4.56 -15.46 25.32
N ASP A 111 -3.35 -15.71 25.84
CA ASP A 111 -2.29 -14.70 25.86
C ASP A 111 -1.80 -14.34 24.44
N LEU A 112 -1.83 -15.29 23.51
CA LEU A 112 -1.54 -15.01 22.10
C LEU A 112 -2.57 -14.05 21.49
N GLU A 113 -3.85 -14.31 21.71
CA GLU A 113 -4.93 -13.44 21.21
C GLU A 113 -4.93 -12.07 21.88
N MET A 114 -4.66 -12.02 23.19
CA MET A 114 -4.49 -10.77 23.93
C MET A 114 -3.29 -9.97 23.41
N SER A 115 -2.21 -10.63 22.99
CA SER A 115 -1.06 -9.97 22.39
C SER A 115 -1.41 -9.30 21.06
N ARG A 116 -2.18 -9.97 20.19
CA ARG A 116 -2.70 -9.40 18.95
C ARG A 116 -3.63 -8.21 19.19
N LEU A 117 -4.55 -8.32 20.16
CA LEU A 117 -5.44 -7.21 20.53
C LEU A 117 -4.66 -5.99 21.06
N ARG A 118 -3.61 -6.23 21.87
CA ARG A 118 -2.71 -5.15 22.34
C ARG A 118 -1.96 -4.48 21.20
N GLU A 119 -1.59 -5.23 20.16
CA GLU A 119 -0.95 -4.68 18.96
C GLU A 119 -1.91 -3.79 18.17
N ILE A 120 -3.13 -4.27 17.90
CA ILE A 120 -4.19 -3.48 17.25
C ILE A 120 -4.46 -2.18 18.03
N GLN A 121 -4.56 -2.26 19.36
CA GLN A 121 -4.77 -1.09 20.20
C GLN A 121 -3.60 -0.09 20.10
N ARG A 122 -2.35 -0.58 20.15
CA ARG A 122 -1.16 0.28 19.99
C ARG A 122 -1.10 0.93 18.62
N TRP A 123 -1.41 0.17 17.57
CA TRP A 123 -1.48 0.67 16.21
C TRP A 123 -2.55 1.76 16.09
N GLN A 124 -3.76 1.53 16.59
CA GLN A 124 -4.85 2.51 16.56
C GLN A 124 -4.47 3.80 17.27
N ALA A 125 -3.87 3.72 18.46
CA ALA A 125 -3.40 4.89 19.20
C ALA A 125 -2.33 5.68 18.41
N SER A 126 -1.39 4.97 17.77
CA SER A 126 -0.37 5.62 16.93
C SER A 126 -0.94 6.21 15.65
N ALA A 127 -1.92 5.56 15.02
CA ALA A 127 -2.56 6.05 13.81
C ALA A 127 -3.38 7.31 14.11
N SER A 128 -4.14 7.33 15.21
CA SER A 128 -4.93 8.49 15.62
C SER A 128 -4.08 9.68 16.06
N SER A 129 -2.83 9.49 16.51
CA SER A 129 -1.92 10.60 16.81
C SER A 129 -1.22 11.19 15.58
N LYS A 130 -1.18 10.43 14.48
CA LYS A 130 -0.54 10.85 13.21
C LYS A 130 -1.52 11.50 12.24
N ALA A 131 -2.83 11.35 12.48
CA ALA A 131 -3.92 12.02 11.77
C ALA A 131 -4.24 13.36 12.43
#